data_AF-A0A4R4Z8S6-F1
#
_entry.id   AF-A0A4R4Z8S6-F1
#
_cell.length_a   1.000
_cell.length_b   1.000
_cell.length_c   1.000
_cell.angle_alpha   90.00
_cell.angle_beta   90.00
_cell.angle_gamma   90.00
#
_symmetry.space_group_name_H-M   'P 1'
#
loop_
_entity.id
_entity.type
_entity.pdbx_description
1 polymer ?
#
loop_
_entity_poly.entity_id
_entity_poly.type
_entity_poly.pdbx_seq_one_letter_code
_entity_poly.pdbx_strand_id
1 'polypeptide(L)'
;MLKPSRAALIASALTFLDFESRHFLPRSRVLFELPSWATPLAAAAGVLGAALLMSPLRARRAIVAINGGAVMLLLWASGGILFDLLRLFGLMGFGPDWPMFATRAFALTSAILLFRATVLRVRALAGACGRCGGPAAPPPRWLGYLGVLFALPYPVIKTAWALGGTIGLDYPDPARDGFTSGWLVVPAALVGIVLSLALVHRWGRIWPGWVPGLAGRPTPRGLLLFGGWFGAGLLFTMGPTGFADVIADLISGTSSANPIPGMHYWPGALFYVSWMCWALVLGPSVYLYQRATRRKPCGTCARVPVAQG
;
A
#
# COMPACT_ATOMS: atom_id res chain seq x y z
N MET A 1 -4.19 24.84 -12.59
CA MET A 1 -4.00 23.48 -12.02
C MET A 1 -5.26 22.64 -12.28
N LEU A 2 -5.13 21.47 -12.92
CA LEU A 2 -6.25 20.55 -13.13
C LEU A 2 -6.91 20.13 -11.81
N LYS A 3 -8.24 20.05 -11.78
CA LYS A 3 -8.97 19.47 -10.65
C LYS A 3 -8.55 17.99 -10.51
N PRO A 4 -8.26 17.49 -9.29
CA PRO A 4 -7.81 16.12 -9.07
C PRO A 4 -8.70 15.03 -9.71
N SER A 5 -10.03 15.27 -9.79
CA SER A 5 -10.95 14.35 -10.45
C SER A 5 -10.72 14.24 -11.96
N ARG A 6 -10.40 15.35 -12.64
CA ARG A 6 -10.05 15.34 -14.08
C ARG A 6 -8.70 14.66 -14.32
N ALA A 7 -7.74 14.88 -13.42
CA ALA A 7 -6.45 14.20 -13.51
C ALA A 7 -6.58 12.68 -13.28
N ALA A 8 -7.42 12.24 -12.34
CA ALA A 8 -7.70 10.82 -12.11
C ALA A 8 -8.39 10.16 -13.33
N LEU A 9 -9.31 10.88 -13.98
CA LEU A 9 -9.94 10.42 -15.22
C LEU A 9 -8.90 10.20 -16.33
N ILE A 10 -8.03 11.19 -16.56
CA ILE A 10 -6.96 11.10 -17.57
C ILE A 10 -6.02 9.93 -17.24
N ALA A 11 -5.57 9.81 -16.00
CA ALA A 11 -4.68 8.72 -15.60
C ALA A 11 -5.32 7.33 -15.76
N SER A 12 -6.63 7.19 -15.46
CA SER A 12 -7.37 5.94 -15.67
C SER A 12 -7.51 5.60 -17.15
N ALA A 13 -7.80 6.60 -18.00
CA ALA A 13 -7.86 6.43 -19.44
C ALA A 13 -6.49 6.04 -20.03
N LEU A 14 -5.40 6.67 -19.55
CA LEU A 14 -4.04 6.31 -19.94
C LEU A 14 -3.67 4.90 -19.49
N THR A 15 -4.15 4.45 -18.32
CA THR A 15 -3.94 3.05 -17.86
C THR A 15 -4.56 2.06 -18.85
N PHE A 16 -5.75 2.34 -19.37
CA PHE A 16 -6.42 1.50 -20.37
C PHE A 16 -5.68 1.51 -21.72
N LEU A 17 -5.36 2.70 -22.22
CA LEU A 17 -4.68 2.85 -23.52
C LEU A 17 -3.29 2.20 -23.52
N ASP A 18 -2.53 2.37 -22.44
CA ASP A 18 -1.21 1.77 -22.31
C ASP A 18 -1.29 0.24 -22.24
N PHE A 19 -2.28 -0.30 -21.52
CA PHE A 19 -2.55 -1.73 -21.53
C PHE A 19 -2.88 -2.25 -22.93
N GLU A 20 -3.73 -1.60 -23.70
CA GLU A 20 -4.02 -2.07 -25.07
C GLU A 20 -2.79 -1.97 -26.00
N SER A 21 -1.95 -0.96 -25.80
CA SER A 21 -0.72 -0.77 -26.58
C SER A 21 0.34 -1.86 -26.37
N ARG A 22 0.23 -2.64 -25.28
CA ARG A 22 1.19 -3.69 -24.91
C ARG A 22 1.33 -4.79 -25.94
N HIS A 23 0.37 -4.91 -26.87
CA HIS A 23 0.38 -5.86 -27.97
C HIS A 23 1.30 -5.45 -29.12
N PHE A 24 1.71 -4.18 -29.17
CA PHE A 24 2.51 -3.61 -30.26
C PHE A 24 3.93 -3.26 -29.84
N LEU A 25 4.24 -3.35 -28.55
CA LEU A 25 5.54 -2.94 -28.00
C LEU A 25 6.38 -4.17 -27.62
N PRO A 26 7.73 -4.10 -27.78
CA PRO A 26 8.62 -5.18 -27.39
C PRO A 26 8.53 -5.44 -25.89
N ARG A 27 8.37 -6.72 -25.52
CA ARG A 27 8.24 -7.17 -24.14
C ARG A 27 9.52 -7.81 -23.63
N SER A 28 9.77 -7.65 -22.34
CA SER A 28 10.78 -8.41 -21.62
C SER A 28 10.08 -9.42 -20.69
N ARG A 29 10.83 -10.07 -19.81
CA ARG A 29 10.26 -11.08 -18.90
C ARG A 29 9.33 -10.42 -17.89
N VAL A 30 8.05 -10.76 -17.87
CA VAL A 30 7.11 -10.26 -16.86
C VAL A 30 7.24 -11.10 -15.58
N LEU A 31 7.45 -10.45 -14.43
CA LEU A 31 7.57 -11.16 -13.13
C LEU A 31 6.21 -11.42 -12.47
N PHE A 32 5.24 -10.55 -12.74
CA PHE A 32 3.91 -10.61 -12.16
C PHE A 32 2.91 -10.34 -13.28
N GLU A 33 2.28 -11.39 -13.77
CA GLU A 33 1.19 -11.27 -14.72
C GLU A 33 -0.13 -11.27 -13.96
N LEU A 34 -0.90 -10.20 -14.15
CA LEU A 34 -2.28 -10.16 -13.68
C LEU A 34 -3.17 -10.85 -14.71
N PRO A 35 -4.34 -11.38 -14.27
CA PRO A 35 -5.36 -11.82 -15.21
C PRO A 35 -5.66 -10.73 -16.25
N SER A 36 -5.84 -11.11 -17.51
CA SER A 36 -6.01 -10.17 -18.63
C SER A 36 -7.17 -9.18 -18.44
N TRP A 37 -8.19 -9.55 -17.66
CA TRP A 37 -9.34 -8.71 -17.34
C TRP A 37 -9.07 -7.70 -16.21
N ALA A 38 -8.07 -7.92 -15.36
CA ALA A 38 -7.88 -7.15 -14.12
C ALA A 38 -7.52 -5.69 -14.39
N THR A 39 -6.58 -5.43 -15.30
CA THR A 39 -6.17 -4.06 -15.64
C THR A 39 -7.27 -3.26 -16.35
N PRO A 40 -7.96 -3.80 -17.38
CA PRO A 40 -9.12 -3.12 -17.97
C PRO A 40 -10.22 -2.81 -16.94
N LEU A 41 -10.52 -3.76 -16.05
CA LEU A 41 -11.51 -3.56 -14.99
C LEU A 41 -11.09 -2.46 -14.02
N ALA A 42 -9.81 -2.43 -13.61
CA ALA A 42 -9.27 -1.40 -12.73
C ALA A 42 -9.34 0.00 -13.38
N ALA A 43 -9.00 0.09 -14.66
CA ALA A 43 -9.10 1.34 -15.43
C ALA A 43 -10.56 1.81 -15.54
N ALA A 44 -11.48 0.91 -15.87
CA ALA A 44 -12.92 1.20 -15.94
C ALA A 44 -13.49 1.65 -14.59
N ALA A 45 -13.10 0.98 -13.50
CA ALA A 45 -13.47 1.36 -12.14
C ALA A 45 -12.92 2.74 -11.77
N GLY A 46 -11.69 3.06 -12.19
CA GLY A 46 -11.07 4.38 -12.01
C GLY A 46 -11.84 5.50 -12.73
N VAL A 47 -12.26 5.25 -13.99
CA VAL A 47 -13.10 6.16 -14.77
C VAL A 47 -14.46 6.37 -14.10
N LEU A 48 -15.14 5.29 -13.70
CA LEU A 48 -16.43 5.35 -13.01
C LEU A 48 -16.32 6.12 -11.69
N GLY A 49 -15.28 5.86 -10.92
CA GLY A 49 -15.00 6.56 -9.67
C GLY A 49 -14.78 8.08 -9.88
N ALA A 50 -14.00 8.44 -10.89
CA ALA A 50 -13.78 9.84 -11.27
C ALA A 50 -15.09 10.52 -11.73
N ALA A 51 -15.91 9.84 -12.52
CA ALA A 51 -17.22 10.32 -12.96
C ALA A 51 -18.17 10.54 -11.77
N LEU A 52 -18.20 9.59 -10.82
CA LEU A 52 -18.99 9.70 -9.59
C LEU A 52 -18.61 10.92 -8.76
N LEU A 53 -17.32 11.28 -8.70
CA LEU A 53 -16.83 12.48 -8.00
C LEU A 53 -17.24 13.79 -8.69
N MET A 54 -17.58 13.75 -9.98
CA MET A 54 -18.10 14.89 -10.74
C MET A 54 -19.64 14.96 -10.71
N SER A 55 -20.32 13.88 -10.31
CA SER A 55 -21.77 13.82 -10.21
C SER A 55 -22.35 14.71 -9.09
N PRO A 56 -23.65 15.06 -9.15
CA PRO A 56 -24.33 15.76 -8.06
C PRO A 56 -24.57 14.87 -6.83
N LEU A 57 -24.22 13.58 -6.87
CA LEU A 57 -24.45 12.64 -5.77
C LEU A 57 -23.80 13.14 -4.46
N ARG A 58 -24.59 13.10 -3.38
CA ARG A 58 -24.17 13.48 -2.02
C ARG A 58 -24.04 12.30 -1.06
N ALA A 59 -24.28 11.07 -1.55
CA ALA A 59 -24.18 9.84 -0.76
C ALA A 59 -22.72 9.51 -0.40
N ARG A 60 -22.23 10.11 0.68
CA ARG A 60 -20.83 9.98 1.14
C ARG A 60 -20.37 8.53 1.25
N ARG A 61 -21.20 7.64 1.81
CA ARG A 61 -20.87 6.21 1.99
C ARG A 61 -20.66 5.51 0.64
N ALA A 62 -21.56 5.74 -0.33
CA ALA A 62 -21.43 5.18 -1.68
C ALA A 62 -20.16 5.69 -2.39
N ILE A 63 -19.88 6.99 -2.30
CA ILE A 63 -18.66 7.59 -2.88
C ILE A 63 -17.40 6.96 -2.30
N VAL A 64 -17.37 6.71 -0.98
CA VAL A 64 -16.22 6.09 -0.31
C VAL A 64 -16.10 4.62 -0.70
N ALA A 65 -17.20 3.87 -0.72
CA ALA A 65 -17.18 2.44 -1.06
C ALA A 65 -16.73 2.21 -2.50
N ILE A 66 -17.35 2.88 -3.48
CA ILE A 66 -17.06 2.73 -4.91
C ILE A 66 -15.61 3.16 -5.21
N ASN A 67 -15.20 4.36 -4.75
CA ASN A 67 -13.83 4.81 -4.99
C ASN A 67 -12.80 4.01 -4.18
N GLY A 68 -13.17 3.51 -3.00
CA GLY A 68 -12.32 2.61 -2.23
C GLY A 68 -12.01 1.34 -3.02
N GLY A 69 -13.05 0.70 -3.58
CA GLY A 69 -12.90 -0.45 -4.46
C GLY A 69 -12.08 -0.14 -5.71
N ALA A 70 -12.36 0.97 -6.39
CA ALA A 70 -11.59 1.39 -7.57
C ALA A 70 -10.11 1.65 -7.25
N VAL A 71 -9.80 2.31 -6.13
CA VAL A 71 -8.42 2.52 -5.69
C VAL A 71 -7.73 1.19 -5.38
N MET A 72 -8.42 0.23 -4.74
CA MET A 72 -7.86 -1.10 -4.49
C MET A 72 -7.56 -1.85 -5.80
N LEU A 73 -8.46 -1.81 -6.77
CA LEU A 73 -8.24 -2.42 -8.09
C LEU A 73 -7.07 -1.77 -8.84
N LEU A 74 -6.95 -0.44 -8.81
CA LEU A 74 -5.83 0.27 -9.42
C LEU A 74 -4.50 -0.01 -8.71
N LEU A 75 -4.51 -0.15 -7.39
CA LEU A 75 -3.31 -0.55 -6.63
C LEU A 75 -2.90 -1.99 -6.97
N TRP A 76 -3.87 -2.90 -7.11
CA TRP A 76 -3.61 -4.25 -7.60
C TRP A 76 -3.04 -4.25 -9.02
N ALA A 77 -3.61 -3.45 -9.93
CA ALA A 77 -3.10 -3.25 -11.29
C ALA A 77 -1.68 -2.64 -11.33
N SER A 78 -1.28 -1.89 -10.30
CA SER A 78 0.07 -1.37 -10.13
C SER A 78 1.05 -2.37 -9.50
N GLY A 79 0.60 -3.58 -9.18
CA GLY A 79 1.41 -4.60 -8.55
C GLY A 79 2.62 -4.97 -9.41
N GLY A 80 3.79 -5.06 -8.78
CA GLY A 80 5.05 -5.29 -9.48
C GLY A 80 5.86 -4.02 -9.82
N ILE A 81 5.30 -2.81 -9.65
CA ILE A 81 6.00 -1.55 -9.98
C ILE A 81 7.37 -1.40 -9.28
N LEU A 82 7.49 -1.91 -8.06
CA LEU A 82 8.77 -1.90 -7.33
C LEU A 82 9.83 -2.74 -8.05
N PHE A 83 9.45 -3.93 -8.55
CA PHE A 83 10.37 -4.77 -9.30
C PHE A 83 10.76 -4.14 -10.62
N ASP A 84 9.84 -3.42 -11.27
CA ASP A 84 10.18 -2.65 -12.47
C ASP A 84 11.21 -1.56 -12.17
N LEU A 85 11.08 -0.87 -11.03
CA LEU A 85 12.10 0.09 -10.57
C LEU A 85 13.44 -0.60 -10.29
N LEU A 86 13.45 -1.76 -9.63
CA LEU A 86 14.69 -2.52 -9.39
C LEU A 86 15.37 -2.93 -10.70
N ARG A 87 14.60 -3.33 -11.72
CA ARG A 87 15.13 -3.61 -13.07
C ARG A 87 15.68 -2.35 -13.74
N LEU A 88 14.98 -1.22 -13.62
CA LEU A 88 15.40 0.06 -14.19
C LEU A 88 16.77 0.50 -13.63
N PHE A 89 17.02 0.23 -12.35
CA PHE A 89 18.31 0.54 -11.69
C PHE A 89 19.36 -0.58 -11.81
N GLY A 90 19.10 -1.64 -12.61
CA GLY A 90 20.05 -2.73 -12.81
C GLY A 90 20.27 -3.63 -11.59
N LEU A 91 19.37 -3.59 -10.61
CA LEU A 91 19.42 -4.43 -9.40
C LEU A 91 18.81 -5.83 -9.63
N MET A 92 18.30 -6.09 -10.83
CA MET A 92 17.83 -7.40 -11.28
C MET A 92 18.57 -7.79 -12.56
N GLY A 93 18.85 -9.09 -12.74
CA GLY A 93 19.62 -9.63 -13.87
C GLY A 93 18.94 -9.57 -15.24
N PHE A 94 17.91 -8.74 -15.42
CA PHE A 94 17.18 -8.56 -16.68
C PHE A 94 16.55 -7.16 -16.74
N GLY A 95 16.40 -6.64 -17.97
CA GLY A 95 15.93 -5.28 -18.23
C GLY A 95 14.45 -5.03 -17.91
N PRO A 96 14.04 -3.75 -17.86
CA PRO A 96 12.65 -3.37 -17.61
C PRO A 96 11.71 -3.83 -18.75
N ASP A 97 10.46 -4.12 -18.41
CA ASP A 97 9.37 -4.26 -19.39
C ASP A 97 8.69 -2.89 -19.47
N TRP A 98 9.05 -2.09 -20.49
CA TRP A 98 8.58 -0.71 -20.60
C TRP A 98 7.05 -0.59 -20.68
N PRO A 99 6.34 -1.40 -21.50
CA PRO A 99 4.88 -1.40 -21.51
C PRO A 99 4.28 -1.69 -20.14
N MET A 100 4.75 -2.75 -19.47
CA MET A 100 4.20 -3.12 -18.17
C MET A 100 4.51 -2.07 -17.09
N PHE A 101 5.71 -1.50 -17.12
CA PHE A 101 6.11 -0.41 -16.22
C PHE A 101 5.20 0.80 -16.39
N ALA A 102 4.93 1.23 -17.62
CA ALA A 102 4.05 2.36 -17.91
C ALA A 102 2.63 2.09 -17.41
N THR A 103 2.07 0.91 -17.67
CA THR A 103 0.72 0.52 -17.24
C THR A 103 0.61 0.60 -15.72
N ARG A 104 1.57 0.01 -15.02
CA ARG A 104 1.62 0.00 -13.55
C ARG A 104 1.82 1.41 -12.97
N ALA A 105 2.64 2.24 -13.62
CA ALA A 105 2.88 3.61 -13.21
C ALA A 105 1.61 4.48 -13.38
N PHE A 106 0.88 4.32 -14.48
CA PHE A 106 -0.40 5.02 -14.69
C PHE A 106 -1.47 4.53 -13.70
N ALA A 107 -1.55 3.22 -13.45
CA ALA A 107 -2.47 2.65 -12.47
C ALA A 107 -2.22 3.22 -11.06
N LEU A 108 -0.95 3.25 -10.62
CA LEU A 108 -0.54 3.82 -9.33
C LEU A 108 -0.87 5.31 -9.25
N THR A 109 -0.55 6.06 -10.31
CA THR A 109 -0.83 7.50 -10.39
C THR A 109 -2.34 7.75 -10.31
N SER A 110 -3.14 6.95 -11.01
CA SER A 110 -4.60 7.03 -10.97
C SER A 110 -5.13 6.73 -9.57
N ALA A 111 -4.64 5.69 -8.90
CA ALA A 111 -5.02 5.35 -7.53
C ALA A 111 -4.77 6.52 -6.55
N ILE A 112 -3.59 7.14 -6.62
CA ILE A 112 -3.21 8.29 -5.78
C ILE A 112 -4.13 9.49 -6.05
N LEU A 113 -4.36 9.82 -7.32
CA LEU A 113 -5.19 10.95 -7.72
C LEU A 113 -6.66 10.74 -7.34
N LEU A 114 -7.19 9.54 -7.56
CA LEU A 114 -8.55 9.16 -7.21
C LEU A 114 -8.75 9.21 -5.70
N PHE A 115 -7.86 8.57 -4.92
CA PHE A 115 -7.89 8.63 -3.45
C PHE A 115 -7.89 10.08 -2.95
N ARG A 116 -7.00 10.93 -3.48
CA ARG A 116 -6.93 12.35 -3.13
C ARG A 116 -8.24 13.08 -3.48
N ALA A 117 -8.79 12.84 -4.66
CA ALA A 117 -10.05 13.45 -5.10
C ALA A 117 -11.23 13.02 -4.21
N THR A 118 -11.30 11.74 -3.85
CA THR A 118 -12.29 11.20 -2.92
C THR A 118 -12.18 11.84 -1.55
N VAL A 119 -10.98 11.96 -0.98
CA VAL A 119 -10.76 12.63 0.31
C VAL A 119 -11.23 14.08 0.28
N LEU A 120 -10.94 14.82 -0.80
CA LEU A 120 -11.38 16.22 -0.96
C LEU A 120 -12.91 16.32 -1.08
N ARG A 121 -13.55 15.45 -1.87
CA ARG A 121 -15.01 15.42 -2.02
C ARG A 121 -15.70 15.07 -0.71
N VAL A 122 -15.20 14.06 0.01
CA VAL A 122 -15.74 13.66 1.31
C VAL A 122 -15.64 14.78 2.34
N ARG A 123 -14.51 15.53 2.35
CA ARG A 123 -14.38 16.71 3.21
C ARG A 123 -15.39 17.80 2.85
N ALA A 124 -15.55 18.10 1.57
CA ALA A 124 -16.52 19.09 1.12
C ALA A 124 -17.96 18.72 1.53
N LEU A 125 -18.35 17.45 1.36
CA LEU A 125 -19.65 16.94 1.80
C LEU A 125 -19.84 16.97 3.32
N ALA A 126 -18.76 16.87 4.09
CA ALA A 126 -18.78 16.93 5.55
C ALA A 126 -18.63 18.37 6.10
N GLY A 127 -18.59 19.40 5.25
CA GLY A 127 -18.33 20.78 5.67
C GLY A 127 -16.92 21.01 6.25
N ALA A 128 -16.00 20.06 6.08
CA ALA A 128 -14.65 20.16 6.61
C ALA A 128 -13.76 20.98 5.66
N CYS A 129 -12.76 21.66 6.22
CA CYS A 129 -11.80 22.42 5.42
C CYS A 129 -11.14 21.54 4.34
N GLY A 130 -11.25 21.93 3.06
CA GLY A 130 -10.68 21.16 1.95
C GLY A 130 -9.17 20.93 2.08
N ARG A 131 -8.42 21.88 2.67
CA ARG A 131 -6.96 21.84 2.78
C ARG A 131 -6.46 20.97 3.93
N CYS A 132 -6.98 21.17 5.15
CA CYS A 132 -6.50 20.44 6.34
C CYS A 132 -7.46 19.34 6.84
N GLY A 133 -8.74 19.41 6.49
CA GLY A 133 -9.79 18.52 7.01
C GLY A 133 -10.22 18.83 8.45
N GLY A 134 -9.81 19.96 9.02
CA GLY A 134 -10.04 20.31 10.43
C GLY A 134 -9.04 19.66 11.40
N PRO A 135 -9.22 19.88 12.72
CA PRO A 135 -8.47 19.23 13.78
C PRO A 135 -8.44 17.71 13.60
N ALA A 136 -7.35 17.07 14.00
CA ALA A 136 -7.18 15.63 13.88
C ALA A 136 -6.74 15.05 15.22
N ALA A 137 -7.51 14.08 15.70
CA ALA A 137 -7.11 13.25 16.82
C ALA A 137 -5.87 12.41 16.43
N PRO A 138 -5.05 12.01 17.41
CA PRO A 138 -4.00 11.03 17.16
C PRO A 138 -4.59 9.72 16.60
N PRO A 139 -3.80 8.95 15.83
CA PRO A 139 -4.24 7.63 15.38
C PRO A 139 -4.60 6.74 16.57
N PRO A 140 -5.65 5.92 16.47
CA PRO A 140 -5.97 4.97 17.52
C PRO A 140 -4.89 3.88 17.62
N ARG A 141 -4.55 3.48 18.85
CA ARG A 141 -3.44 2.54 19.12
C ARG A 141 -3.64 1.16 18.50
N TRP A 142 -4.89 0.70 18.38
CA TRP A 142 -5.20 -0.61 17.81
C TRP A 142 -4.69 -0.77 16.38
N LEU A 143 -4.60 0.30 15.58
CA LEU A 143 -4.04 0.23 14.24
C LEU A 143 -2.57 -0.18 14.24
N GLY A 144 -1.79 0.33 15.20
CA GLY A 144 -0.39 -0.05 15.35
C GLY A 144 -0.25 -1.50 15.81
N TYR A 145 -1.07 -1.95 16.76
CA TYR A 145 -1.06 -3.34 17.23
C TYR A 145 -1.48 -4.33 16.15
N LEU A 146 -2.51 -4.01 15.36
CA LEU A 146 -2.85 -4.83 14.19
C LEU A 146 -1.73 -4.81 13.15
N GLY A 147 -1.05 -3.67 12.96
CA GLY A 147 0.13 -3.60 12.10
C GLY A 147 1.23 -4.56 12.55
N VAL A 148 1.49 -4.66 13.85
CA VAL A 148 2.42 -5.65 14.41
C VAL A 148 1.90 -7.07 14.15
N LEU A 149 0.65 -7.36 14.50
CA LEU A 149 0.04 -8.67 14.33
C LEU A 149 0.17 -9.17 12.88
N PHE A 150 -0.11 -8.31 11.90
CA PHE A 150 -0.08 -8.65 10.48
C PHE A 150 1.33 -8.66 9.89
N ALA A 151 2.30 -8.00 10.51
CA ALA A 151 3.69 -8.03 10.05
C ALA A 151 4.49 -9.22 10.60
N LEU A 152 4.07 -9.80 11.73
CA LEU A 152 4.79 -10.87 12.44
C LEU A 152 4.91 -12.22 11.72
N PRO A 153 3.93 -12.72 10.95
CA PRO A 153 3.98 -14.10 10.43
C PRO A 153 5.24 -14.39 9.64
N TYR A 154 5.63 -13.49 8.72
CA TYR A 154 6.82 -13.66 7.91
C TYR A 154 8.12 -13.73 8.72
N PRO A 155 8.52 -12.72 9.52
CA PRO A 155 9.77 -12.76 10.27
C PRO A 155 9.81 -13.90 11.30
N VAL A 156 8.67 -14.28 11.91
CA VAL A 156 8.62 -15.39 12.86
C VAL A 156 8.90 -16.72 12.15
N ILE A 157 8.15 -17.03 11.09
CA ILE A 157 8.30 -18.31 10.36
C ILE A 157 9.67 -18.37 9.68
N LYS A 158 10.13 -17.29 9.04
CA LYS A 158 11.46 -17.27 8.42
C LYS A 158 12.60 -17.42 9.43
N THR A 159 12.49 -16.82 10.61
CA THR A 159 13.50 -17.02 11.66
C THR A 159 13.48 -18.44 12.19
N ALA A 160 12.29 -19.05 12.35
CA ALA A 160 12.18 -20.45 12.72
C ALA A 160 12.86 -21.36 11.69
N TRP A 161 12.63 -21.15 10.38
CA TRP A 161 13.33 -21.89 9.32
C TRP A 161 14.85 -21.69 9.34
N ALA A 162 15.31 -20.45 9.52
CA ALA A 162 16.74 -20.14 9.63
C ALA A 162 17.44 -20.82 10.82
N LEU A 163 16.69 -21.11 11.89
CA LEU A 163 17.16 -21.84 13.08
C LEU A 163 16.95 -23.35 12.98
N GLY A 164 16.56 -23.88 11.83
CA GLY A 164 16.37 -25.32 11.61
C GLY A 164 14.96 -25.83 11.92
N GLY A 165 13.96 -24.97 12.11
CA GLY A 165 12.55 -25.38 12.18
C GLY A 165 12.02 -25.90 10.84
N THR A 166 10.97 -26.73 10.88
CA THR A 166 10.31 -27.33 9.69
C THR A 166 8.83 -26.96 9.57
N ILE A 167 8.38 -25.92 10.28
CA ILE A 167 6.97 -25.54 10.28
C ILE A 167 6.47 -25.23 8.85
N GLY A 168 5.54 -26.03 8.35
CA GLY A 168 5.02 -25.91 6.98
C GLY A 168 6.00 -26.32 5.87
N LEU A 169 6.99 -27.17 6.16
CA LEU A 169 7.93 -27.75 5.19
C LEU A 169 7.91 -29.29 5.28
N ASP A 170 7.92 -29.97 4.13
CA ASP A 170 8.00 -31.42 4.00
C ASP A 170 9.40 -31.97 4.28
N TYR A 171 10.43 -31.20 3.94
CA TYR A 171 11.82 -31.56 4.18
C TYR A 171 12.66 -30.31 4.50
N PRO A 172 13.82 -30.49 5.16
CA PRO A 172 14.72 -29.42 5.55
C PRO A 172 15.09 -28.38 4.47
N ASP A 173 15.17 -28.73 3.20
CA ASP A 173 16.34 -28.29 2.42
C ASP A 173 16.24 -26.96 1.64
N PRO A 174 15.13 -26.50 1.04
CA PRO A 174 15.17 -25.28 0.22
C PRO A 174 14.85 -23.97 0.97
N ALA A 175 14.37 -24.05 2.22
CA ALA A 175 14.09 -22.87 3.05
C ALA A 175 15.08 -22.69 4.22
N ARG A 176 15.98 -23.66 4.43
CA ARG A 176 17.01 -23.67 5.49
C ARG A 176 18.38 -23.17 5.02
N ASP A 177 18.46 -22.33 3.99
CA ASP A 177 19.71 -21.67 3.58
C ASP A 177 20.24 -20.65 4.64
N GLY A 178 19.90 -20.82 5.92
CA GLY A 178 20.21 -19.94 7.03
C GLY A 178 19.59 -18.55 6.82
N PHE A 179 20.42 -17.53 7.04
CA PHE A 179 20.04 -16.12 6.96
C PHE A 179 20.19 -15.53 5.54
N THR A 180 20.08 -16.35 4.49
CA THR A 180 20.32 -15.92 3.10
C THR A 180 19.02 -15.67 2.34
N SER A 181 18.36 -16.71 1.81
CA SER A 181 17.27 -16.61 0.85
C SER A 181 15.96 -16.10 1.47
N GLY A 182 15.52 -14.93 0.98
CA GLY A 182 14.33 -14.22 1.47
C GLY A 182 14.53 -13.50 2.80
N TRP A 183 15.67 -13.66 3.48
CA TRP A 183 15.87 -13.04 4.79
C TRP A 183 15.95 -11.51 4.72
N LEU A 184 16.27 -10.93 3.56
CA LEU A 184 16.22 -9.48 3.32
C LEU A 184 14.88 -8.83 3.73
N VAL A 185 13.77 -9.57 3.62
CA VAL A 185 12.44 -9.08 4.00
C VAL A 185 12.26 -9.02 5.52
N VAL A 186 13.01 -9.81 6.30
CA VAL A 186 12.91 -9.85 7.77
C VAL A 186 13.31 -8.52 8.40
N PRO A 187 14.50 -7.92 8.16
CA PRO A 187 14.83 -6.59 8.67
C PRO A 187 13.83 -5.52 8.23
N ALA A 188 13.36 -5.56 6.99
CA ALA A 188 12.36 -4.61 6.48
C ALA A 188 11.03 -4.74 7.24
N ALA A 189 10.57 -5.97 7.51
CA ALA A 189 9.38 -6.23 8.30
C ALA A 189 9.54 -5.73 9.75
N LEU A 190 10.70 -5.97 10.38
CA LEU A 190 11.00 -5.48 11.73
C LEU A 190 11.00 -3.94 11.80
N VAL A 191 11.59 -3.26 10.82
CA VAL A 191 11.51 -1.79 10.70
C VAL A 191 10.06 -1.35 10.54
N GLY A 192 9.28 -2.05 9.72
CA GLY A 192 7.86 -1.80 9.53
C GLY A 192 7.02 -2.00 10.81
N ILE A 193 7.35 -2.99 11.64
CA ILE A 193 6.72 -3.23 12.96
C ILE A 193 6.96 -2.03 13.88
N VAL A 194 8.22 -1.62 14.01
CA VAL A 194 8.62 -0.44 14.80
C VAL A 194 7.91 0.80 14.29
N LEU A 195 7.87 1.00 12.98
CA LEU A 195 7.18 2.11 12.32
C LEU A 195 5.68 2.10 12.59
N SER A 196 5.01 0.94 12.50
CA SER A 196 3.58 0.78 12.76
C SER A 196 3.22 1.25 14.19
N LEU A 197 4.04 0.89 15.17
CA LEU A 197 3.88 1.36 16.54
C LEU A 197 4.23 2.84 16.70
N ALA A 198 5.33 3.30 16.09
CA ALA A 198 5.77 4.68 16.18
C ALA A 198 4.67 5.64 15.67
N LEU A 199 3.97 5.29 14.58
CA LEU A 199 2.90 6.10 14.01
C LEU A 199 1.72 6.32 14.97
N VAL A 200 1.44 5.39 15.89
CA VAL A 200 0.26 5.48 16.79
C VAL A 200 0.61 5.87 18.23
N HIS A 201 1.87 5.76 18.64
CA HIS A 201 2.31 6.06 19.99
C HIS A 201 2.97 7.44 20.13
N ARG A 202 3.40 7.79 21.36
CA ARG A 202 4.09 9.06 21.65
C ARG A 202 5.52 9.07 21.12
N TRP A 203 6.18 7.91 21.05
CA TRP A 203 7.58 7.80 20.68
C TRP A 203 7.87 8.08 19.20
N GLY A 204 6.87 7.97 18.32
CA GLY A 204 6.98 8.51 16.97
C GLY A 204 6.89 10.03 16.88
N ARG A 205 6.57 10.74 17.97
CA ARG A 205 6.55 12.21 18.01
C ARG A 205 7.73 12.77 18.78
N ILE A 206 8.14 12.08 19.83
CA ILE A 206 9.24 12.46 20.72
C ILE A 206 10.04 11.20 20.99
N TRP A 207 11.34 11.21 20.71
CA TRP A 207 12.20 10.06 20.95
C TRP A 207 12.12 9.61 22.42
N PRO A 208 12.00 8.29 22.68
CA PRO A 208 11.88 7.78 24.03
C PRO A 208 13.22 7.93 24.80
N GLY A 209 13.14 7.96 26.12
CA GLY A 209 14.30 8.24 26.99
C GLY A 209 15.45 7.24 26.88
N TRP A 210 15.18 6.03 26.38
CA TRP A 210 16.17 4.96 26.23
C TRP A 210 17.01 5.08 24.95
N VAL A 211 16.72 6.01 24.03
CA VAL A 211 17.52 6.22 22.81
C VAL A 211 18.66 7.20 23.10
N PRO A 212 19.93 6.74 23.22
CA PRO A 212 21.03 7.61 23.58
C PRO A 212 21.20 8.75 22.57
N GLY A 213 21.43 9.97 23.06
CA GLY A 213 21.64 11.17 22.23
C GLY A 213 20.39 11.77 21.57
N LEU A 214 19.25 11.06 21.55
CA LEU A 214 18.00 11.53 20.96
C LEU A 214 16.85 11.70 21.95
N ALA A 215 16.96 11.14 23.15
CA ALA A 215 15.97 11.23 24.22
C ALA A 215 15.32 12.62 24.35
N GLY A 216 13.98 12.67 24.31
CA GLY A 216 13.21 13.91 24.48
C GLY A 216 13.17 14.83 23.25
N ARG A 217 13.98 14.59 22.22
CA ARG A 217 13.96 15.38 20.98
C ARG A 217 12.74 15.03 20.12
N PRO A 218 12.19 15.98 19.34
CA PRO A 218 11.11 15.68 18.42
C PRO A 218 11.57 14.72 17.32
N THR A 219 10.81 13.65 17.09
CA THR A 219 11.11 12.68 16.03
C THR A 219 10.97 13.36 14.66
N PRO A 220 11.92 13.17 13.73
CA PRO A 220 11.84 13.74 12.38
C PRO A 220 10.57 13.27 11.67
N ARG A 221 9.58 14.16 11.56
CA ARG A 221 8.29 13.86 10.91
C ARG A 221 8.44 13.32 9.49
N GLY A 222 9.43 13.84 8.75
CA GLY A 222 9.71 13.39 7.38
C GLY A 222 10.07 11.91 7.30
N LEU A 223 10.87 11.41 8.25
CA LEU A 223 11.31 10.02 8.31
C LEU A 223 10.11 9.06 8.43
N LEU A 224 9.22 9.32 9.39
CA LEU A 224 8.05 8.47 9.64
C LEU A 224 7.02 8.55 8.51
N LEU A 225 6.85 9.73 7.89
CA LEU A 225 5.93 9.87 6.76
C LEU A 225 6.46 9.22 5.50
N PHE A 226 7.76 9.38 5.21
CA PHE A 226 8.40 8.73 4.09
C PHE A 226 8.35 7.21 4.26
N GLY A 227 8.87 6.69 5.37
CA GLY A 227 8.84 5.25 5.67
C GLY A 227 7.41 4.70 5.71
N GLY A 228 6.48 5.45 6.29
CA GLY A 228 5.07 5.10 6.36
C GLY A 228 4.41 4.95 4.99
N TRP A 229 4.50 5.99 4.15
CA TRP A 229 3.89 5.96 2.83
C TRP A 229 4.61 5.01 1.87
N PHE A 230 5.94 4.91 1.99
CA PHE A 230 6.72 3.94 1.23
C PHE A 230 6.31 2.51 1.59
N GLY A 231 6.27 2.16 2.87
CA GLY A 231 5.83 0.85 3.34
C GLY A 231 4.38 0.54 2.96
N ALA A 232 3.47 1.51 3.11
CA ALA A 232 2.09 1.35 2.68
C ALA A 232 1.99 1.11 1.17
N GLY A 233 2.69 1.90 0.34
CA GLY A 233 2.72 1.70 -1.11
C GLY A 233 3.30 0.34 -1.51
N LEU A 234 4.38 -0.08 -0.86
CA LEU A 234 4.98 -1.40 -1.08
C LEU A 234 3.99 -2.53 -0.75
N LEU A 235 3.34 -2.47 0.41
CA LEU A 235 2.33 -3.47 0.79
C LEU A 235 1.08 -3.43 -0.09
N PHE A 236 0.63 -2.25 -0.53
CA PHE A 236 -0.52 -2.13 -1.43
C PHE A 236 -0.23 -2.57 -2.87
N THR A 237 1.03 -2.63 -3.29
CA THR A 237 1.39 -3.15 -4.61
C THR A 237 1.66 -4.65 -4.59
N MET A 238 2.11 -5.22 -3.46
CA MET A 238 2.39 -6.66 -3.37
C MET A 238 1.26 -7.46 -2.73
N GLY A 239 0.62 -6.92 -1.70
CA GLY A 239 -0.43 -7.57 -0.92
C GLY A 239 -1.65 -7.99 -1.75
N PRO A 240 -2.28 -7.11 -2.54
CA PRO A 240 -3.43 -7.48 -3.37
C PRO A 240 -3.13 -8.58 -4.37
N THR A 241 -1.95 -8.58 -4.99
CA THR A 241 -1.54 -9.61 -5.95
C THR A 241 -1.43 -10.96 -5.27
N GLY A 242 -0.64 -11.07 -4.21
CA GLY A 242 -0.51 -12.34 -3.50
C GLY A 242 -1.81 -12.80 -2.84
N PHE A 243 -2.65 -11.87 -2.37
CA PHE A 243 -3.98 -12.20 -1.85
C PHE A 243 -4.91 -12.75 -2.95
N ALA A 244 -4.89 -12.14 -4.14
CA ALA A 244 -5.68 -12.62 -5.27
C ALA A 244 -5.24 -14.02 -5.71
N ASP A 245 -3.93 -14.30 -5.71
CA ASP A 245 -3.39 -15.62 -6.01
C ASP A 245 -3.87 -16.66 -4.98
N VAL A 246 -3.87 -16.31 -3.69
CA VAL A 246 -4.43 -17.15 -2.62
C VAL A 246 -5.90 -17.46 -2.86
N ILE A 247 -6.71 -16.46 -3.19
CA ILE A 247 -8.13 -16.65 -3.47
C ILE A 247 -8.35 -17.50 -4.73
N ALA A 248 -7.56 -17.28 -5.78
CA ALA A 248 -7.62 -18.06 -7.01
C ALA A 248 -7.35 -19.55 -6.73
N ASP A 249 -6.29 -19.85 -5.98
CA ASP A 249 -5.92 -21.21 -5.57
C ASP A 249 -7.03 -21.89 -4.73
N LEU A 250 -7.66 -21.14 -3.81
CA LEU A 250 -8.79 -21.65 -3.02
C LEU A 250 -10.00 -22.01 -3.90
N ILE A 251 -10.28 -21.22 -4.94
CA ILE A 251 -11.42 -21.42 -5.84
C ILE A 251 -11.16 -22.58 -6.80
N SER A 252 -9.96 -22.65 -7.38
CA SER A 252 -9.60 -23.69 -8.35
C SER A 252 -9.30 -25.04 -7.69
N GLY A 253 -9.06 -25.06 -6.38
CA GLY A 253 -8.58 -26.25 -5.66
C GLY A 253 -7.16 -26.65 -6.07
N THR A 254 -6.43 -25.77 -6.76
CA THR A 254 -5.03 -25.98 -7.16
C THR A 254 -4.10 -25.18 -6.27
N SER A 255 -3.00 -25.77 -5.81
CA SER A 255 -1.92 -24.99 -5.17
C SER A 255 -0.93 -24.54 -6.25
N SER A 256 -1.24 -23.44 -6.95
CA SER A 256 -0.40 -22.95 -8.05
C SER A 256 0.87 -22.24 -7.57
N ALA A 257 0.95 -21.88 -6.29
CA ALA A 257 2.01 -21.06 -5.73
C ALA A 257 2.73 -21.70 -4.53
N ASN A 258 3.42 -22.82 -4.74
CA ASN A 258 4.54 -23.22 -3.88
C ASN A 258 5.86 -22.85 -4.58
N PRO A 259 6.31 -21.58 -4.50
CA PRO A 259 7.57 -21.16 -5.13
C PRO A 259 8.79 -21.86 -4.52
N ILE A 260 8.61 -22.47 -3.34
CA ILE A 260 9.64 -23.21 -2.62
C ILE A 260 9.23 -24.70 -2.66
N PRO A 261 10.02 -25.56 -3.33
CA PRO A 261 9.80 -27.01 -3.31
C PRO A 261 9.64 -27.52 -1.87
N GLY A 262 8.65 -28.37 -1.60
CA GLY A 262 8.40 -28.91 -0.26
C GLY A 262 7.83 -27.93 0.77
N MET A 263 7.47 -26.70 0.40
CA MET A 263 6.68 -25.82 1.28
C MET A 263 5.20 -26.16 1.15
N HIS A 264 4.51 -26.26 2.29
CA HIS A 264 3.06 -26.38 2.32
C HIS A 264 2.42 -25.09 1.77
N TYR A 265 1.17 -25.15 1.35
CA TYR A 265 0.48 -23.97 0.81
C TYR A 265 0.27 -22.85 1.86
N TRP A 266 -0.06 -23.24 3.10
CA TRP A 266 -0.54 -22.32 4.12
C TRP A 266 0.46 -21.23 4.57
N PRO A 267 1.80 -21.43 4.67
CA PRO A 267 2.73 -20.37 5.04
C PRO A 267 2.77 -19.27 4.00
N GLY A 268 2.80 -19.63 2.70
CA GLY A 268 2.75 -18.67 1.60
C GLY A 268 1.46 -17.86 1.64
N ALA A 269 0.32 -18.55 1.77
CA ALA A 269 -0.98 -17.89 1.89
C ALA A 269 -1.06 -16.95 3.10
N LEU A 270 -0.57 -17.41 4.26
CA LEU A 270 -0.51 -16.61 5.48
C LEU A 270 0.31 -15.33 5.29
N PHE A 271 1.46 -15.40 4.61
CA PHE A 271 2.29 -14.22 4.33
C PHE A 271 1.53 -13.19 3.51
N TYR A 272 0.96 -13.58 2.37
CA TYR A 272 0.29 -12.62 1.48
C TYR A 272 -1.00 -12.05 2.08
N VAL A 273 -1.81 -12.88 2.76
CA VAL A 273 -2.99 -12.41 3.50
C VAL A 273 -2.57 -11.42 4.59
N SER A 274 -1.53 -11.75 5.37
CA SER A 274 -1.04 -10.88 6.43
C SER A 274 -0.51 -9.54 5.88
N TRP A 275 0.24 -9.55 4.79
CA TRP A 275 0.74 -8.32 4.14
C TRP A 275 -0.38 -7.44 3.58
N MET A 276 -1.42 -8.06 3.00
CA MET A 276 -2.61 -7.33 2.56
C MET A 276 -3.33 -6.67 3.75
N CYS A 277 -3.56 -7.41 4.82
CA CYS A 277 -4.15 -6.87 6.05
C CYS A 277 -3.28 -5.77 6.67
N TRP A 278 -1.94 -5.92 6.60
CA TRP A 278 -1.01 -4.91 7.07
C TRP A 278 -1.10 -3.62 6.25
N ALA A 279 -1.23 -3.70 4.92
CA ALA A 279 -1.45 -2.54 4.06
C ALA A 279 -2.67 -1.73 4.50
N LEU A 280 -3.78 -2.44 4.78
CA LEU A 280 -5.07 -1.87 5.17
C LEU A 280 -5.03 -1.12 6.52
N VAL A 281 -4.11 -1.47 7.42
CA VAL A 281 -3.95 -0.76 8.71
C VAL A 281 -2.83 0.27 8.70
N LEU A 282 -1.73 0.02 7.95
CA LEU A 282 -0.60 0.94 7.86
C LEU A 282 -0.98 2.23 7.12
N GLY A 283 -1.66 2.13 5.97
CA GLY A 283 -2.09 3.30 5.20
C GLY A 283 -2.90 4.31 6.03
N PRO A 284 -3.98 3.89 6.71
CA PRO A 284 -4.73 4.75 7.63
C PRO A 284 -3.88 5.29 8.78
N SER A 285 -2.98 4.49 9.37
CA SER A 285 -2.08 4.94 10.43
C SER A 285 -1.21 6.11 10.00
N VAL A 286 -0.59 5.99 8.82
CA VAL A 286 0.26 7.05 8.24
C VAL A 286 -0.55 8.29 7.92
N TYR A 287 -1.73 8.13 7.32
CA TYR A 287 -2.60 9.26 6.99
C TYR A 287 -3.06 10.02 8.24
N LEU A 288 -3.51 9.31 9.28
CA LEU A 288 -3.92 9.91 10.55
C LEU A 288 -2.73 10.57 11.26
N TYR A 289 -1.56 9.93 11.28
CA TYR A 289 -0.33 10.49 11.83
C TYR A 289 0.07 11.78 11.11
N GLN A 290 0.01 11.79 9.77
CA GLN A 290 0.28 12.96 8.95
C GLN A 290 -0.64 14.14 9.29
N ARG A 291 -1.91 13.85 9.56
CA ARG A 291 -2.90 14.86 9.96
C ARG A 291 -2.65 15.38 11.37
N ALA A 292 -2.41 14.49 12.33
CA ALA A 292 -2.21 14.83 13.74
C ALA A 292 -0.91 15.61 13.99
N THR A 293 0.13 15.40 13.17
CA THR A 293 1.46 16.01 13.35
C THR A 293 1.73 17.23 12.46
N ARG A 294 0.69 17.87 11.90
CA ARG A 294 0.89 19.08 11.11
C ARG A 294 1.41 20.21 12.00
N ARG A 295 2.55 20.81 11.61
CA ARG A 295 3.21 21.88 12.37
C ARG A 295 2.54 23.26 12.25
N LYS A 296 1.93 23.57 11.10
CA LYS A 296 1.32 24.88 10.85
C LYS A 296 -0.21 24.81 11.02
N PRO A 297 -0.82 25.71 11.79
CA PRO A 297 -2.27 25.91 11.76
C PRO A 297 -2.71 26.15 10.33
N CYS A 298 -3.88 25.63 9.95
CA CYS A 298 -4.38 25.89 8.60
C CYS A 298 -4.75 27.37 8.51
N GLY A 299 -4.06 28.15 7.68
CA GLY A 299 -4.34 29.58 7.52
C GLY A 299 -5.78 29.88 7.11
N THR A 300 -6.48 28.93 6.49
CA THR A 300 -7.92 29.04 6.20
C THR A 300 -8.76 28.86 7.46
N CYS A 301 -8.46 27.86 8.30
CA CYS A 301 -9.22 27.63 9.55
C CYS A 301 -8.90 28.67 10.63
N ALA A 302 -7.68 29.20 10.67
CA ALA A 302 -7.29 30.24 11.61
C ALA A 302 -7.97 31.60 11.33
N ARG A 303 -8.45 31.80 10.09
CA ARG A 303 -9.15 33.04 9.68
C ARG A 303 -10.67 32.99 9.85
N VAL A 304 -11.24 31.81 10.08
CA VAL A 304 -12.68 31.69 10.35
C VAL A 304 -12.84 31.85 11.85
N PRO A 305 -13.35 32.99 12.35
CA PRO A 305 -13.63 33.12 13.78
C PRO A 305 -14.58 31.98 14.16
N VAL A 306 -14.21 31.24 15.21
CA VAL A 306 -15.13 30.29 15.84
C VAL A 306 -16.27 31.16 16.37
N ALA A 307 -17.47 31.02 15.80
CA ALA A 307 -18.65 31.64 16.38
C ALA A 307 -18.72 31.13 17.83
N GLN A 308 -18.50 32.04 18.78
CA GLN A 308 -18.74 31.78 20.18
C GLN A 308 -20.26 31.66 20.31
N GLY A 309 -20.74 30.41 20.29
CA GLY A 309 -22.10 30.06 20.68
C GLY A 309 -22.17 29.90 22.18
#